data_AF-A0A816RGI8-F1
#
_entry.id   AF-A0A816RGI8-F1
#
_cell.length_a   1.000
_cell.length_b   1.000
_cell.length_c   1.000
_cell.angle_alpha   90.00
_cell.angle_beta   90.00
_cell.angle_gamma   90.00
#
_symmetry.space_group_name_H-M   'P 1'
#
loop_
_entity.id
_entity.type
_entity.pdbx_description
1 polymer ?
#
loop_
_entity_poly.entity_id
_entity_poly.type
_entity_poly.pdbx_seq_one_letter_code
_entity_poly.pdbx_strand_id
1 'polypeptide(L)'
;MASCDAHRVVFISASYLVHEYESIPNDVLVTALFFFGSKRSWIFPVTDDDKAESRMQPTRYLTFPDVFKELILSKEARNEVFWLKPECSYEQVSIWLQSLGYKGLQLEDTYWLTQRHGNEVVNNYTTGEHDYQAVIELVNQSNSGRLIAVLQYADSLLKKD
;
A
#
# COMPACT_ATOMS: atom_id res chain seq x y z
N MET A 1 -9.73 9.64 -26.47
CA MET A 1 -8.54 10.47 -26.17
C MET A 1 -7.74 9.72 -25.14
N ALA A 2 -6.59 9.16 -25.51
CA ALA A 2 -5.74 8.45 -24.56
C ALA A 2 -5.14 9.48 -23.61
N SER A 3 -5.62 9.49 -22.36
CA SER A 3 -4.94 10.18 -21.27
C SER A 3 -3.53 9.62 -21.21
N CYS A 4 -2.51 10.49 -21.22
CA CYS A 4 -1.19 10.08 -20.78
C CYS A 4 -1.32 9.69 -19.31
N ASP A 5 -1.57 8.41 -19.01
CA ASP A 5 -1.74 7.89 -17.66
C ASP A 5 -0.59 8.39 -16.79
N ALA A 6 -0.88 9.39 -15.94
CA ALA A 6 0.06 9.87 -14.95
C ALA A 6 0.31 8.73 -13.96
N HIS A 7 1.57 8.57 -13.55
CA HIS A 7 1.92 7.56 -12.55
C HIS A 7 1.12 7.81 -11.27
N ARG A 8 0.49 6.75 -10.75
CA ARG A 8 -0.25 6.79 -9.49
C ARG A 8 0.64 6.28 -8.37
N VAL A 9 0.76 7.07 -7.30
CA VAL A 9 1.54 6.68 -6.12
C VAL A 9 0.77 5.66 -5.28
N VAL A 10 1.46 4.65 -4.76
CA VAL A 10 0.92 3.67 -3.81
C VAL A 10 1.67 3.80 -2.49
N PHE A 11 1.02 4.30 -1.45
CA PHE A 11 1.60 4.37 -0.12
C PHE A 11 1.42 3.05 0.60
N ILE A 12 2.52 2.41 0.96
CA ILE A 12 2.50 1.02 1.46
C ILE A 12 2.45 0.90 2.99
N SER A 13 2.50 2.03 3.69
CA SER A 13 2.57 2.05 5.16
C SER A 13 1.83 3.26 5.74
N ALA A 14 0.79 2.98 6.54
CA ALA A 14 0.04 4.02 7.23
C ALA A 14 0.89 4.75 8.28
N SER A 15 1.83 4.05 8.92
CA SER A 15 2.70 4.62 9.95
C SER A 15 3.75 5.57 9.39
N TYR A 16 4.21 5.37 8.15
CA TYR A 16 5.04 6.36 7.48
C TYR A 16 4.19 7.51 6.94
N LEU A 17 3.08 7.20 6.27
CA LEU A 17 2.24 8.21 5.64
C LEU A 17 1.69 9.24 6.65
N VAL A 18 1.29 8.81 7.85
CA VAL A 18 0.76 9.75 8.88
C VAL A 18 1.76 10.84 9.28
N HIS A 19 3.07 10.62 9.07
CA HIS A 19 4.10 11.59 9.42
C HIS A 19 4.33 12.67 8.35
N GLU A 20 3.84 12.48 7.13
CA GLU A 20 4.11 13.38 6.00
C GLU A 20 2.88 13.72 5.14
N TYR A 21 1.70 13.15 5.41
CA TYR A 21 0.52 13.36 4.58
C TYR A 21 0.16 14.84 4.40
N GLU A 22 0.47 15.71 5.35
CA GLU A 22 0.19 17.15 5.24
C GLU A 22 1.13 17.88 4.28
N SER A 23 2.33 17.34 4.04
CA SER A 23 3.30 17.92 3.10
C SER A 23 3.19 17.37 1.68
N ILE A 24 2.45 16.28 1.48
CA ILE A 24 2.25 15.69 0.14
C ILE A 24 1.25 16.56 -0.64
N PRO A 25 1.53 16.90 -1.92
CA PRO A 25 0.60 17.62 -2.77
C PRO A 25 -0.79 16.96 -2.81
N ASN A 26 -1.84 17.77 -2.69
CA ASN A 26 -3.20 17.27 -2.55
C ASN A 26 -3.65 16.42 -3.76
N ASP A 27 -3.28 16.82 -4.97
CA ASP A 27 -3.55 16.08 -6.20
C ASP A 27 -2.91 14.68 -6.20
N VAL A 28 -1.72 14.54 -5.60
CA VAL A 28 -1.07 13.24 -5.39
C VAL A 28 -1.84 12.41 -4.36
N LEU A 29 -2.21 12.97 -3.21
CA LEU A 29 -2.97 12.23 -2.17
C LEU A 29 -4.36 11.80 -2.65
N VAL A 30 -5.08 12.69 -3.31
CA VAL A 30 -6.42 12.45 -3.84
C VAL A 30 -6.39 11.26 -4.80
N THR A 31 -5.37 11.23 -5.65
CA THR A 31 -5.20 10.17 -6.64
C THR A 31 -4.43 8.98 -6.13
N ALA A 32 -3.72 8.97 -5.00
CA ALA A 32 -2.92 7.81 -4.56
C ALA A 32 -3.74 6.54 -4.28
N LEU A 33 -3.09 5.38 -4.18
CA LEU A 33 -3.64 4.17 -3.53
C LEU A 33 -2.96 3.95 -2.19
N PHE A 34 -3.66 3.34 -1.25
CA PHE A 34 -3.11 2.93 0.04
C PHE A 34 -3.09 1.40 0.12
N PHE A 35 -1.91 0.81 0.33
CA PHE A 35 -1.76 -0.63 0.49
C PHE A 35 -1.04 -0.94 1.80
N PHE A 36 -1.80 -1.13 2.87
CA PHE A 36 -1.24 -1.21 4.21
C PHE A 36 -1.04 -2.65 4.67
N GLY A 37 0.16 -2.97 5.16
CA GLY A 37 0.50 -4.27 5.77
C GLY A 37 -0.15 -4.54 7.15
N SER A 38 -1.06 -3.67 7.57
CA SER A 38 -1.74 -3.69 8.87
C SER A 38 -3.16 -4.23 8.76
N LYS A 39 -3.78 -4.57 9.90
CA LYS A 39 -5.23 -4.76 9.97
C LYS A 39 -5.94 -3.41 9.97
N ARG A 40 -7.14 -3.37 9.38
CA ARG A 40 -8.04 -2.22 9.50
C ARG A 40 -8.37 -1.89 10.96
N SER A 41 -8.64 -2.92 11.77
CA SER A 41 -9.03 -2.77 13.18
C SER A 41 -7.92 -2.19 14.07
N TRP A 42 -6.66 -2.23 13.64
CA TRP A 42 -5.59 -1.57 14.38
C TRP A 42 -5.72 -0.04 14.34
N ILE A 43 -6.20 0.52 13.23
CA ILE A 43 -6.43 1.97 13.06
C ILE A 43 -7.85 2.36 13.47
N PHE A 44 -8.82 1.51 13.17
CA PHE A 44 -10.25 1.72 13.42
C PHE A 44 -10.82 0.60 14.30
N PRO A 45 -10.39 0.48 15.56
CA PRO A 45 -10.89 -0.58 16.44
C PRO A 45 -12.36 -0.34 16.75
N VAL A 46 -13.18 -1.40 16.68
CA VAL A 46 -14.61 -1.34 16.98
C VAL A 46 -14.87 -1.94 18.36
N THR A 47 -14.20 -3.05 18.67
CA THR A 47 -14.33 -3.77 19.93
C THR A 47 -13.22 -3.43 20.91
N ASP A 48 -13.38 -3.80 22.19
CA ASP A 48 -12.32 -3.64 23.17
C ASP A 48 -11.13 -4.59 22.91
N ASP A 49 -11.39 -5.76 22.31
CA ASP A 49 -10.36 -6.67 21.84
C ASP A 49 -9.53 -6.05 20.72
N ASP A 50 -10.16 -5.37 19.75
CA ASP A 50 -9.44 -4.64 18.70
C ASP A 50 -8.55 -3.53 19.30
N LYS A 51 -9.06 -2.80 20.31
CA LYS A 51 -8.28 -1.75 21.00
C LYS A 51 -7.10 -2.35 21.74
N ALA A 52 -7.30 -3.49 22.41
CA ALA A 52 -6.23 -4.20 23.09
C ALA A 52 -5.17 -4.68 22.08
N GLU A 53 -5.59 -5.27 20.96
CA GLU A 53 -4.70 -5.71 19.89
C GLU A 53 -3.92 -4.54 19.27
N SER A 54 -4.59 -3.43 18.98
CA SER A 54 -3.97 -2.21 18.46
C SER A 54 -2.88 -1.67 19.40
N ARG A 55 -3.12 -1.68 20.72
CA ARG A 55 -2.13 -1.25 21.73
C ARG A 55 -0.90 -2.15 21.81
N MET A 56 -1.02 -3.43 21.41
CA MET A 56 0.12 -4.36 21.38
C MET A 56 1.01 -4.16 20.14
N GLN A 57 0.53 -3.44 19.13
CA GLN A 57 1.32 -3.18 17.94
C GLN A 57 2.44 -2.17 18.24
N PRO A 58 3.60 -2.29 17.58
CA PRO A 58 4.72 -1.36 17.79
C PRO A 58 4.37 0.08 17.36
N THR A 59 3.49 0.21 16.36
CA THR A 59 2.97 1.52 15.94
C THR A 59 1.81 1.94 16.82
N ARG A 60 1.81 3.20 17.26
CA ARG A 60 0.73 3.81 18.04
C ARG A 60 -0.46 4.22 17.16
N TYR A 61 -1.12 3.27 16.52
CA TYR A 61 -2.21 3.55 15.57
C TYR A 61 -3.37 4.37 16.17
N LEU A 62 -3.68 4.16 17.46
CA LEU A 62 -4.75 4.90 18.14
C LEU A 62 -4.50 6.41 18.20
N THR A 63 -3.24 6.85 18.13
CA THR A 63 -2.86 8.26 18.20
C THR A 63 -2.82 8.94 16.84
N PHE A 64 -3.21 8.24 15.76
CA PHE A 64 -3.30 8.87 14.45
C PHE A 64 -4.33 10.01 14.46
N PRO A 65 -4.03 11.17 13.84
CA PRO A 65 -4.97 12.29 13.76
C PRO A 65 -6.29 11.90 13.11
N ASP A 66 -7.40 12.47 13.56
CA ASP A 66 -8.73 12.15 13.02
C ASP A 66 -8.85 12.55 11.54
N VAL A 67 -8.24 13.66 11.13
CA VAL A 67 -8.19 14.09 9.72
C VAL A 67 -7.50 13.04 8.82
N PHE A 68 -6.43 12.42 9.31
CA PHE A 68 -5.76 11.35 8.57
C PHE A 68 -6.62 10.08 8.50
N LYS A 69 -7.32 9.73 9.58
CA LYS A 69 -8.28 8.63 9.62
C LYS A 69 -9.45 8.87 8.65
N GLU A 70 -9.99 10.08 8.59
CA GLU A 70 -11.03 10.48 7.63
C GLU A 70 -10.56 10.35 6.18
N LEU A 71 -9.31 10.74 5.88
CA LEU A 71 -8.70 10.52 4.56
C LEU A 71 -8.69 9.03 4.19
N ILE A 72 -8.25 8.16 5.10
CA ILE A 72 -8.25 6.71 4.86
C ILE A 72 -9.67 6.20 4.61
N LEU A 73 -10.65 6.58 5.44
CA LEU A 73 -12.05 6.17 5.28
C LEU A 73 -12.65 6.65 3.94
N SER A 74 -12.35 7.89 3.54
CA SER A 74 -12.80 8.43 2.25
C SER A 74 -12.20 7.66 1.07
N LYS A 75 -10.97 7.18 1.17
CA LYS A 75 -10.34 6.35 0.13
C LYS A 75 -10.86 4.92 0.15
N GLU A 76 -11.10 4.36 1.33
CA GLU A 76 -11.68 3.03 1.50
C GLU A 76 -13.08 2.96 0.87
N ALA A 77 -13.92 4.00 1.05
CA ALA A 77 -15.23 4.10 0.41
C ALA A 77 -15.17 4.10 -1.14
N ARG A 78 -14.01 4.41 -1.73
CA ARG A 78 -13.74 4.38 -3.18
C ARG A 78 -12.97 3.13 -3.62
N ASN A 79 -12.82 2.12 -2.74
CA ASN A 79 -12.03 0.93 -2.98
C ASN A 79 -10.53 1.23 -3.24
N GLU A 80 -9.99 2.31 -2.68
CA GLU A 80 -8.58 2.73 -2.90
C GLU A 80 -7.65 2.41 -1.72
N VAL A 81 -8.15 1.64 -0.76
CA VAL A 81 -7.38 1.16 0.40
C VAL A 81 -7.46 -0.35 0.42
N PHE A 82 -6.31 -1.01 0.52
CA PHE A 82 -6.23 -2.44 0.78
C PHE A 82 -5.50 -2.69 2.09
N TRP A 83 -6.06 -3.57 2.91
CA TRP A 83 -5.49 -4.03 4.17
C TRP A 83 -4.99 -5.45 3.97
N LEU A 84 -3.69 -5.69 4.10
CA LEU A 84 -3.14 -7.03 3.88
C LEU A 84 -3.58 -8.02 4.95
N LYS A 85 -3.75 -7.56 6.19
CA LYS A 85 -4.11 -8.41 7.32
C LYS A 85 -5.61 -8.26 7.63
N PRO A 86 -6.27 -9.35 8.06
CA PRO A 86 -5.69 -10.62 8.53
C PRO A 86 -5.41 -11.69 7.46
N GLU A 87 -5.88 -11.52 6.23
CA GLU A 87 -5.89 -12.59 5.22
C GLU A 87 -4.49 -12.94 4.70
N CYS A 88 -3.55 -11.98 4.73
CA CYS A 88 -2.15 -12.19 4.34
C CYS A 88 -1.99 -12.71 2.89
N SER A 89 -2.93 -12.40 1.99
CA SER A 89 -2.96 -12.91 0.60
C SER A 89 -2.68 -11.82 -0.43
N TYR A 90 -1.60 -11.99 -1.19
CA TYR A 90 -1.24 -11.11 -2.31
C TYR A 90 -2.04 -11.39 -3.59
N GLU A 91 -2.70 -12.54 -3.68
CA GLU A 91 -3.71 -12.82 -4.69
C GLU A 91 -4.92 -11.89 -4.52
N GLN A 92 -5.35 -11.64 -3.28
CA GLN A 92 -6.41 -10.65 -3.01
C GLN A 92 -5.96 -9.22 -3.36
N VAL A 93 -4.69 -8.87 -3.11
CA VAL A 93 -4.11 -7.60 -3.59
C VAL A 93 -4.18 -7.51 -5.11
N SER A 94 -3.91 -8.61 -5.82
CA SER A 94 -4.00 -8.68 -7.28
C SER A 94 -5.43 -8.46 -7.78
N ILE A 95 -6.42 -9.09 -7.15
CA ILE A 95 -7.85 -8.89 -7.46
C ILE A 95 -8.26 -7.45 -7.21
N TRP A 96 -7.83 -6.87 -6.09
CA TRP A 96 -8.08 -5.46 -5.77
C TRP A 96 -7.49 -4.52 -6.84
N LEU A 97 -6.23 -4.69 -7.22
CA LEU A 97 -5.60 -3.90 -8.28
C LEU A 97 -6.32 -4.04 -9.64
N GLN A 98 -6.73 -5.25 -10.00
CA GLN A 98 -7.49 -5.51 -11.22
C GLN A 98 -8.86 -4.82 -11.20
N SER A 99 -9.54 -4.78 -10.05
CA SER A 99 -10.82 -4.06 -9.90
C SER A 99 -10.70 -2.55 -10.14
N LEU A 100 -9.49 -2.00 -10.02
CA LEU A 100 -9.15 -0.60 -10.26
C LEU A 100 -8.57 -0.35 -11.67
N GLY A 101 -8.50 -1.39 -12.52
CA GLY A 101 -7.98 -1.28 -13.89
C GLY A 101 -6.45 -1.41 -14.03
N TYR A 102 -5.77 -1.92 -13.00
CA TYR A 102 -4.35 -2.27 -13.03
C TYR A 102 -4.12 -3.74 -13.36
N LYS A 103 -2.86 -4.13 -13.56
CA LYS A 103 -2.49 -5.55 -13.62
C LYS A 103 -2.49 -6.12 -12.20
N GLY A 104 -2.78 -7.42 -12.10
CA GLY A 104 -2.49 -8.16 -10.88
C GLY A 104 -0.99 -8.15 -10.58
N LEU A 105 -0.62 -8.57 -9.37
CA LEU A 105 0.78 -8.72 -9.02
C LEU A 105 1.40 -9.90 -9.78
N GLN A 106 2.68 -9.78 -10.13
CA GLN A 106 3.48 -10.88 -10.65
C GLN A 106 3.84 -11.78 -9.48
N LEU A 107 3.18 -12.93 -9.34
CA LEU A 107 3.37 -13.86 -8.21
C LEU A 107 4.02 -15.18 -8.68
N GLU A 108 4.75 -15.14 -9.79
CA GLU A 108 5.46 -16.30 -10.32
C GLU A 108 6.88 -16.40 -9.76
N ASP A 109 7.14 -17.44 -8.96
CA ASP A 109 8.46 -17.67 -8.35
C ASP A 109 9.58 -17.72 -9.39
N THR A 110 9.34 -18.38 -10.53
CA THR A 110 10.33 -18.52 -11.61
C THR A 110 10.77 -17.19 -12.19
N TYR A 111 9.88 -16.19 -12.23
CA TYR A 111 10.24 -14.84 -12.62
C TYR A 111 11.14 -14.19 -11.56
N TRP A 112 10.69 -14.19 -10.29
CA TRP A 112 11.38 -13.48 -9.22
C TRP A 112 12.74 -14.06 -8.88
N LEU A 113 12.90 -15.38 -8.90
CA LEU A 113 14.17 -16.05 -8.59
C LEU A 113 15.31 -15.70 -9.56
N THR A 114 15.02 -15.02 -10.68
CA THR A 114 16.02 -14.47 -11.60
C THR A 114 16.43 -13.03 -11.28
N GLN A 115 15.72 -12.37 -10.36
CA GLN A 115 15.92 -10.97 -9.97
C GLN A 115 16.81 -10.85 -8.73
N ARG A 116 17.50 -9.72 -8.58
CA ARG A 116 18.44 -9.47 -7.49
C ARG A 116 17.83 -9.61 -6.08
N HIS A 117 16.56 -9.25 -5.93
CA HIS A 117 15.80 -9.29 -4.67
C HIS A 117 14.62 -10.28 -4.73
N GLY A 118 14.76 -11.30 -5.59
CA GLY A 118 13.70 -12.25 -5.89
C GLY A 118 13.22 -13.04 -4.68
N ASN A 119 14.16 -13.54 -3.87
CA ASN A 119 13.85 -14.39 -2.73
C ASN A 119 13.02 -13.66 -1.68
N GLU A 120 13.34 -12.39 -1.43
CA GLU A 120 12.61 -11.53 -0.49
C GLU A 120 11.19 -11.27 -0.98
N VAL A 121 11.02 -11.01 -2.28
CA VAL A 121 9.69 -10.85 -2.89
C VAL A 121 8.86 -12.12 -2.79
N VAL A 122 9.43 -13.27 -3.16
CA VAL A 122 8.79 -14.59 -3.04
C VAL A 122 8.38 -14.87 -1.60
N ASN A 123 9.29 -14.67 -0.65
CA ASN A 123 8.98 -14.87 0.76
C ASN A 123 7.83 -13.97 1.21
N ASN A 124 7.83 -12.70 0.83
CA ASN A 124 6.78 -11.76 1.19
C ASN A 124 5.39 -12.24 0.75
N TYR A 125 5.21 -12.56 -0.54
CA TYR A 125 3.89 -12.91 -1.03
C TYR A 125 3.44 -14.31 -0.66
N THR A 126 4.36 -15.25 -0.41
CA THR A 126 4.03 -16.61 0.01
C THR A 126 3.69 -16.70 1.50
N THR A 127 4.32 -15.88 2.34
CA THR A 127 4.08 -15.87 3.80
C THR A 127 3.08 -14.81 4.24
N GLY A 128 2.77 -13.85 3.36
CA GLY A 128 1.96 -12.68 3.70
C GLY A 128 2.68 -11.67 4.59
N GLU A 129 4.01 -11.72 4.62
CA GLU A 129 4.82 -10.64 5.18
C GLU A 129 4.65 -9.35 4.36
N HIS A 130 5.07 -8.23 4.96
CA HIS A 130 4.96 -6.90 4.35
C HIS A 130 6.28 -6.15 4.49
N ASP A 131 7.40 -6.83 4.17
CA ASP A 131 8.69 -6.15 4.05
C ASP A 131 8.60 -5.06 2.98
N TYR A 132 8.98 -3.84 3.34
CA TYR A 132 8.71 -2.68 2.51
C TYR A 132 9.47 -2.72 1.19
N GLN A 133 10.72 -3.19 1.16
CA GLN A 133 11.51 -3.21 -0.07
C GLN A 133 10.95 -4.25 -1.04
N ALA A 134 10.62 -5.44 -0.52
CA ALA A 134 10.00 -6.48 -1.33
C ALA A 134 8.60 -6.06 -1.85
N VAL A 135 7.78 -5.37 -1.06
CA VAL A 135 6.47 -4.85 -1.52
C VAL A 135 6.66 -3.79 -2.61
N ILE A 136 7.59 -2.85 -2.42
CA ILE A 136 7.88 -1.79 -3.41
C ILE A 136 8.26 -2.42 -4.73
N GLU A 137 9.21 -3.36 -4.70
CA GLU A 137 9.68 -4.05 -5.90
C GLU A 137 8.55 -4.81 -6.59
N LEU A 138 7.77 -5.58 -5.82
CA LEU A 138 6.64 -6.35 -6.32
C LEU A 138 5.62 -5.48 -7.04
N VAL A 139 5.15 -4.39 -6.41
CA VAL A 139 4.15 -3.50 -7.01
C VAL A 139 4.71 -2.78 -8.23
N ASN A 140 5.93 -2.24 -8.14
CA ASN A 140 6.55 -1.47 -9.21
C ASN A 140 6.81 -2.32 -10.45
N GLN A 141 7.34 -3.54 -10.30
CA GLN A 141 7.58 -4.40 -11.46
C GLN A 141 6.27 -4.92 -12.07
N SER A 142 5.30 -5.30 -11.24
CA SER A 142 4.00 -5.82 -11.72
C SER A 142 3.21 -4.79 -12.53
N ASN A 143 3.33 -3.51 -12.15
CA ASN A 143 2.59 -2.41 -12.74
C ASN A 143 3.54 -1.30 -13.25
N SER A 144 4.65 -1.71 -13.86
CA SER A 144 5.69 -0.81 -14.35
C SER A 144 5.13 0.29 -15.26
N GLY A 145 5.53 1.53 -14.97
CA GLY A 145 5.08 2.73 -15.68
C GLY A 145 3.62 3.13 -15.41
N ARG A 146 2.95 2.54 -14.41
CA ARG A 146 1.58 2.93 -14.01
C ARG A 146 1.46 3.19 -12.51
N LEU A 147 2.06 2.32 -11.69
CA LEU A 147 2.08 2.45 -10.24
C LEU A 147 3.51 2.70 -9.75
N ILE A 148 3.63 3.55 -8.72
CA ILE A 148 4.89 3.80 -8.01
C ILE A 148 4.62 3.58 -6.52
N ALA A 149 4.96 2.41 -6.01
CA ALA A 149 4.92 2.09 -4.60
C ALA A 149 6.06 2.79 -3.86
N VAL A 150 5.70 3.42 -2.74
CA VAL A 150 6.64 4.16 -1.91
C VAL A 150 6.35 4.00 -0.43
N LEU A 151 7.42 4.11 0.34
CA LEU A 151 7.34 4.27 1.78
C LEU A 151 7.20 5.75 2.18
N GLN A 152 7.91 6.63 1.46
CA GLN A 152 7.89 8.08 1.64
C GLN A 152 7.75 8.79 0.29
N TYR A 153 7.03 9.90 0.26
CA TYR A 153 6.86 10.71 -0.94
C TYR A 153 8.10 11.56 -1.23
N ALA A 154 8.45 11.68 -2.51
CA ALA A 154 9.46 12.60 -3.01
C ALA A 154 9.00 13.23 -4.34
N ASP A 155 9.17 14.53 -4.52
CA ASP A 155 8.75 15.24 -5.73
C ASP A 155 9.43 14.76 -7.01
N SER A 156 10.60 14.11 -6.89
CA SER A 156 11.30 13.51 -8.02
C SER A 156 10.55 12.32 -8.63
N LEU A 157 9.63 11.69 -7.90
CA LEU A 157 8.93 10.47 -8.35
C LEU A 157 8.02 10.69 -9.57
N LEU A 158 7.54 11.93 -9.75
CA LEU A 158 6.58 12.27 -10.81
C LEU A 158 7.24 13.02 -11.98
N LYS A 159 8.54 13.28 -11.92
CA LYS A 159 9.28 13.88 -13.03
C LYS A 159 9.49 12.82 -14.10
N LYS A 160 8.94 13.04 -15.29
CA LYS A 160 9.32 12.29 -16.49
C LYS A 160 10.68 12.80 -16.93
N ASP A 161 11.68 11.94 -16.97
CA ASP A 161 12.93 12.19 -17.71
C ASP A 161 12.63 12.35 -19.22
#